data_AF-A0A1V6HU68-F1
#
_entry.id   AF-A0A1V6HU68-F1
#
_cell.length_a   1.000
_cell.length_b   1.000
_cell.length_c   1.000
_cell.angle_alpha   90.00
_cell.angle_beta   90.00
_cell.angle_gamma   90.00
#
_symmetry.space_group_name_H-M   'P 1'
#
loop_
_entity.id
_entity.type
_entity.pdbx_description
1 polymer ?
#
loop_
_entity_poly.entity_id
_entity_poly.type
_entity_poly.pdbx_seq_one_letter_code
_entity_poly.pdbx_strand_id
1 'polypeptide(L)'
;MPHDTYKLTIMIDYNKDVLPPQYAVLNDMKDFEREISRSRTFVFLSEIEELIQNGLIKGGDLNSGVVIVDKDLPEEKLNYFKEYFNIHNVNIIDKGILNNTGFYFANEPARHKLLDVVGDLALVGYRFNGHLIANKPGHRSNVEFAKLIREHIKKEAKSTPVSHLDLNKEPVFDIEAIKRFMPHRYPFLLVDKIIEKGENYIIGVKNVTYNEAHFLGHFPKEAVMPGVLLVEAMAQTGGMLILSDLPDPENYITYFLSIKDVKFRHKVVPGDTVVFYLELTSPIRRGIVNMKGKAYVGERVVTEAEMMAQIVKMENPYL
;
A
#
# COMPACT_ATOMS: atom_id res chain seq x y z
N MET A 1 -3.81 6.51 -11.56
CA MET A 1 -5.25 6.50 -11.20
C MET A 1 -5.64 5.11 -10.72
N PRO A 2 -6.61 4.96 -9.80
CA PRO A 2 -7.13 3.64 -9.42
C PRO A 2 -7.65 2.89 -10.65
N HIS A 3 -7.33 1.61 -10.75
CA HIS A 3 -7.77 0.71 -11.82
C HIS A 3 -7.62 -0.73 -11.33
N ASP A 4 -8.51 -1.63 -11.74
CA ASP A 4 -8.54 -3.01 -11.25
C ASP A 4 -7.36 -3.86 -11.76
N THR A 5 -6.76 -3.45 -12.88
CA THR A 5 -5.57 -4.06 -13.48
C THR A 5 -4.40 -3.09 -13.54
N TYR A 6 -3.19 -3.62 -13.75
CA TYR A 6 -2.00 -2.81 -14.06
C TYR A 6 -2.02 -2.36 -15.52
N LYS A 7 -2.42 -1.11 -15.73
CA LYS A 7 -2.58 -0.50 -17.05
C LYS A 7 -1.57 0.63 -17.26
N LEU A 8 -0.88 0.64 -18.39
CA LEU A 8 0.05 1.70 -18.75
C LEU A 8 -0.39 2.37 -20.05
N THR A 9 -0.29 3.68 -20.09
CA THR A 9 -0.40 4.48 -21.31
C THR A 9 0.79 5.41 -21.35
N ILE A 10 1.56 5.33 -22.42
CA ILE A 10 2.71 6.19 -22.61
C ILE A 10 2.58 6.94 -23.92
N MET A 11 3.04 8.18 -23.93
CA MET A 11 3.11 9.01 -25.12
C MET A 11 4.54 9.53 -25.27
N ILE A 12 5.10 9.40 -26.47
CA ILE A 12 6.40 9.96 -26.84
C ILE A 12 6.21 10.98 -27.94
N ASP A 13 7.01 12.03 -27.89
CA ASP A 13 7.10 13.03 -28.94
C ASP A 13 8.46 13.73 -28.82
N TYR A 14 9.25 13.58 -29.88
CA TYR A 14 10.62 14.06 -29.98
C TYR A 14 10.74 15.34 -30.82
N ASN A 15 9.62 15.91 -31.31
CA ASN A 15 9.62 17.07 -32.21
C ASN A 15 10.52 16.89 -33.45
N LYS A 16 10.56 15.68 -34.02
CA LYS A 16 11.30 15.37 -35.25
C LYS A 16 10.35 14.80 -36.29
N ASP A 17 10.40 15.30 -37.53
CA ASP A 17 9.50 14.86 -38.61
C ASP A 17 9.64 13.36 -38.92
N VAL A 18 10.83 12.82 -38.71
CA VAL A 18 11.17 11.41 -38.96
C VAL A 18 10.55 10.45 -37.93
N LEU A 19 10.14 10.97 -36.77
CA LEU A 19 9.46 10.20 -35.74
C LEU A 19 8.28 11.03 -35.19
N PRO A 20 7.10 10.95 -35.82
CA PRO A 20 5.92 11.67 -35.35
C PRO A 20 5.53 11.22 -33.93
N PRO A 21 4.69 11.98 -33.22
CA PRO A 21 4.17 11.57 -31.92
C PRO A 21 3.56 10.16 -31.96
N GLN A 22 3.92 9.33 -30.98
CA GLN A 22 3.43 7.96 -30.85
C GLN A 22 2.92 7.71 -29.45
N TYR A 23 1.98 6.78 -29.33
CA TYR A 23 1.52 6.28 -28.04
C TYR A 23 1.58 4.76 -28.01
N ALA A 24 1.74 4.19 -26.81
CA ALA A 24 1.62 2.77 -26.56
C ALA A 24 0.77 2.54 -25.32
N VAL A 25 -0.02 1.46 -25.33
CA VAL A 25 -0.91 1.07 -24.24
C VAL A 25 -0.66 -0.39 -23.91
N LEU A 26 -0.57 -0.69 -22.61
CA LEU A 26 -0.64 -2.03 -22.06
C LEU A 26 -1.85 -2.08 -21.14
N ASN A 27 -2.88 -2.84 -21.50
CA ASN A 27 -4.13 -2.90 -20.71
C ASN A 27 -4.03 -3.86 -19.52
N ASP A 28 -3.27 -4.94 -19.68
CA ASP A 28 -3.03 -5.95 -18.66
C ASP A 28 -1.62 -6.56 -18.87
N MET A 29 -0.96 -6.95 -17.78
CA MET A 29 0.35 -7.62 -17.84
C MET A 29 0.32 -8.95 -18.62
N LYS A 30 -0.84 -9.59 -18.77
CA LYS A 30 -0.99 -10.79 -19.60
C LYS A 30 -0.65 -10.55 -21.08
N ASP A 31 -0.84 -9.33 -21.58
CA ASP A 31 -0.55 -8.98 -22.97
C ASP A 31 0.92 -8.60 -23.20
N PHE A 32 1.72 -8.46 -22.13
CA PHE A 32 3.09 -7.95 -22.19
C PHE A 32 3.99 -8.76 -23.14
N GLU A 33 3.94 -10.09 -23.05
CA GLU A 33 4.77 -10.98 -23.86
C GLU A 33 4.49 -10.79 -25.36
N ARG A 34 3.21 -10.77 -25.75
CA ARG A 34 2.79 -10.64 -27.15
C ARG A 34 3.02 -9.23 -27.69
N GLU A 35 2.74 -8.21 -26.89
CA GLU A 35 2.58 -6.84 -27.38
C GLU A 35 3.78 -5.93 -27.12
N ILE A 36 4.57 -6.18 -26.07
CA ILE A 36 5.61 -5.22 -25.62
C ILE A 36 7.00 -5.84 -25.62
N SER A 37 7.13 -7.10 -25.20
CA SER A 37 8.43 -7.73 -24.89
C SER A 37 9.47 -7.70 -26.02
N ARG A 38 9.01 -7.70 -27.28
CA ARG A 38 9.88 -7.70 -28.47
C ARG A 38 10.34 -6.31 -28.92
N SER A 39 9.97 -5.25 -28.20
CA SER A 39 10.27 -3.87 -28.61
C SER A 39 11.73 -3.53 -28.36
N ARG A 40 12.45 -3.23 -29.44
CA ARG A 40 13.88 -2.87 -29.38
C ARG A 40 14.09 -1.43 -28.95
N THR A 41 15.28 -1.17 -28.42
CA THR A 41 15.72 0.20 -28.16
C THR A 41 15.88 0.97 -29.46
N PHE A 42 15.91 2.30 -29.38
CA PHE A 42 16.11 3.13 -30.56
C PHE A 42 17.01 4.31 -30.26
N VAL A 43 17.67 4.80 -31.30
CA VAL A 43 18.60 5.92 -31.25
C VAL A 43 18.48 6.73 -32.53
N PHE A 44 18.64 8.05 -32.42
CA PHE A 44 18.72 8.89 -33.61
C PHE A 44 20.14 8.88 -34.17
N LEU A 45 20.28 8.87 -35.49
CA LEU A 45 21.57 8.84 -36.17
C LEU A 45 22.46 10.02 -35.73
N SER A 46 21.88 11.20 -35.52
CA SER A 46 22.61 12.38 -35.03
C SER A 46 23.20 12.24 -33.62
N GLU A 47 22.71 11.28 -32.82
CA GLU A 47 23.14 11.06 -31.42
C GLU A 47 24.17 9.93 -31.29
N ILE A 48 24.34 9.09 -32.33
CA ILE A 48 25.21 7.92 -32.27
C ILE A 48 26.67 8.29 -31.99
N GLU A 49 27.18 9.35 -32.62
CA GLU A 49 28.57 9.80 -32.46
C GLU A 49 28.89 10.11 -30.98
N GLU A 50 28.02 10.89 -30.32
CA GLU A 50 28.17 11.25 -28.92
C GLU A 50 28.08 10.02 -28.01
N LEU A 51 27.16 9.10 -28.31
CA LEU A 51 26.99 7.89 -27.53
C LEU A 51 28.18 6.91 -27.68
N ILE A 52 28.78 6.82 -28.87
CA ILE A 52 30.01 6.04 -29.10
C ILE A 52 31.18 6.65 -28.32
N GLN A 53 31.38 7.97 -28.40
CA GLN A 53 32.46 8.68 -27.69
C GLN A 53 32.36 8.50 -26.17
N ASN A 54 31.14 8.50 -25.63
CA ASN A 54 30.88 8.26 -24.21
C ASN A 54 30.85 6.75 -23.84
N GLY A 55 31.01 5.86 -24.81
CA GLY A 55 31.02 4.41 -24.58
C GLY A 55 29.69 3.83 -24.11
N LEU A 56 28.57 4.42 -24.52
CA LEU A 56 27.21 4.07 -24.12
C LEU A 56 26.53 3.02 -25.04
N ILE A 57 27.17 2.62 -26.15
CA ILE A 57 26.65 1.62 -27.11
C ILE A 57 27.57 0.37 -27.19
N LYS A 58 28.18 -0.03 -26.07
CA LYS A 58 29.18 -1.13 -26.04
C LYS A 58 28.63 -2.54 -26.35
N GLY A 59 27.31 -2.70 -26.50
CA GLY A 59 26.66 -3.97 -26.81
C GLY A 59 25.45 -3.83 -27.75
N GLY A 60 25.32 -2.68 -28.42
CA GLY A 60 24.24 -2.45 -29.38
C GLY A 60 24.62 -2.97 -30.77
N ASP A 61 23.80 -3.85 -31.31
CA ASP A 61 23.84 -4.24 -32.73
C ASP A 61 22.51 -3.86 -33.40
N LEU A 62 22.45 -3.94 -34.73
CA LEU A 62 21.22 -3.63 -35.46
C LEU A 62 20.06 -4.60 -35.18
N ASN A 63 20.32 -5.74 -34.53
CA ASN A 63 19.28 -6.68 -34.15
C ASN A 63 18.61 -6.29 -32.82
N SER A 64 19.35 -5.62 -31.94
CA SER A 64 18.90 -5.19 -30.61
C SER A 64 18.43 -3.74 -30.54
N GLY A 65 18.82 -2.89 -31.51
CA GLY A 65 18.41 -1.49 -31.59
C GLY A 65 17.97 -1.04 -32.99
N VAL A 66 17.15 0.01 -33.04
CA VAL A 66 16.72 0.67 -34.28
C VAL A 66 17.36 2.05 -34.39
N VAL A 67 18.10 2.27 -35.47
CA VAL A 67 18.69 3.57 -35.80
C VAL A 67 17.74 4.36 -36.69
N ILE A 68 17.29 5.52 -36.20
CA ILE A 68 16.38 6.42 -36.91
C ILE A 68 17.22 7.56 -37.52
N VAL A 69 17.21 7.67 -38.84
CA VAL A 69 17.88 8.72 -39.60
C VAL A 69 17.07 10.00 -39.48
N ASP A 70 17.58 10.97 -38.73
CA ASP A 70 16.93 12.24 -38.46
C ASP A 70 17.58 13.46 -39.13
N LYS A 71 18.73 13.26 -39.78
CA LYS A 71 19.45 14.26 -40.56
C LYS A 71 20.17 13.60 -41.72
N ASP A 72 20.33 14.35 -42.80
CA ASP A 72 21.24 14.00 -43.87
C ASP A 72 22.68 14.08 -43.34
N LEU A 73 23.43 12.98 -43.48
CA LEU A 73 24.85 12.94 -43.14
C LEU A 73 25.70 12.85 -44.41
N PRO A 74 26.92 13.43 -44.41
CA PRO A 74 27.90 13.19 -45.46
C PRO A 74 28.17 11.69 -45.64
N GLU A 75 28.39 11.27 -46.88
CA GLU A 75 28.57 9.86 -47.26
C GLU A 75 29.71 9.18 -46.50
N GLU A 76 30.77 9.92 -46.20
CA GLU A 76 31.90 9.47 -45.36
C GLU A 76 31.48 9.03 -43.95
N LYS A 77 30.63 9.83 -43.28
CA LYS A 77 30.12 9.50 -41.94
C LYS A 77 29.16 8.31 -41.96
N LEU A 78 28.33 8.25 -43.01
CA LEU A 78 27.42 7.14 -43.20
C LEU A 78 28.19 5.82 -43.40
N ASN A 79 29.29 5.84 -44.14
CA ASN A 79 30.16 4.68 -44.33
C ASN A 79 30.88 4.29 -43.03
N TYR A 80 31.35 5.26 -42.23
CA TYR A 80 31.90 5.00 -40.90
C TYR A 80 30.92 4.23 -40.01
N PHE A 81 29.66 4.66 -39.93
CA PHE A 81 28.65 3.94 -39.13
C PHE A 81 28.31 2.57 -39.71
N LYS A 82 28.28 2.42 -41.05
CA LYS A 82 28.08 1.11 -41.69
C LYS A 82 29.18 0.12 -41.32
N GLU A 83 30.44 0.55 -41.33
CA GLU A 83 31.57 -0.28 -40.90
C GLU A 83 31.50 -0.58 -39.40
N TYR A 84 31.24 0.42 -38.56
CA TYR A 84 31.17 0.27 -37.10
C TYR A 84 30.12 -0.76 -36.67
N PHE A 85 28.96 -0.78 -37.31
CA PHE A 85 27.87 -1.72 -37.02
C PHE A 85 27.90 -3.00 -37.87
N ASN A 86 28.97 -3.23 -38.65
CA ASN A 86 29.16 -4.40 -39.51
C ASN A 86 28.02 -4.63 -40.53
N ILE A 87 27.61 -3.55 -41.18
CA ILE A 87 26.44 -3.47 -42.06
C ILE A 87 26.87 -3.66 -43.52
N HIS A 88 27.01 -4.90 -43.98
CA HIS A 88 27.50 -5.17 -45.34
C HIS A 88 26.44 -5.04 -46.44
N ASN A 89 25.15 -5.07 -46.09
CA ASN A 89 24.03 -4.90 -47.02
C ASN A 89 22.94 -4.11 -46.29
N VAL A 90 22.92 -2.79 -46.37
CA VAL A 90 21.76 -1.96 -46.01
C VAL A 90 21.34 -1.17 -47.25
N ASN A 91 20.13 -1.47 -47.73
CA ASN A 91 19.36 -0.51 -48.49
C ASN A 91 18.78 0.47 -47.47
N ILE A 92 18.88 1.78 -47.72
CA ILE A 92 18.06 2.75 -47.00
C ILE A 92 16.62 2.41 -47.36
N ILE A 93 15.93 1.70 -46.48
CA ILE A 93 14.52 1.43 -46.66
C ILE A 93 13.83 2.78 -46.49
N ASP A 94 13.06 3.12 -47.50
CA ASP A 94 12.28 4.35 -47.64
C ASP A 94 11.72 4.79 -46.26
N LYS A 95 12.01 6.04 -45.85
CA LYS A 95 11.67 6.70 -44.57
C LYS A 95 12.68 6.66 -43.42
N GLY A 96 13.99 6.65 -43.69
CA GLY A 96 14.97 7.09 -42.69
C GLY A 96 15.14 6.15 -41.49
N ILE A 97 15.26 4.84 -41.72
CA ILE A 97 15.71 3.87 -40.71
C ILE A 97 16.93 3.13 -41.27
N LEU A 98 17.99 3.07 -40.46
CA LEU A 98 19.25 2.41 -40.81
C LEU A 98 19.26 1.00 -40.18
N ASN A 99 18.33 0.14 -40.63
CA ASN A 99 18.24 -1.26 -40.19
C ASN A 99 17.71 -2.15 -41.31
N ASN A 100 18.15 -3.41 -41.36
CA ASN A 100 17.76 -4.41 -42.35
C ASN A 100 16.33 -4.97 -42.17
N THR A 101 15.73 -4.77 -40.99
CA THR A 101 14.48 -5.45 -40.60
C THR A 101 13.28 -4.52 -40.42
N GLY A 102 13.46 -3.20 -40.55
CA GLY A 102 12.41 -2.21 -40.23
C GLY A 102 11.98 -2.29 -38.76
N PHE A 103 10.78 -1.81 -38.43
CA PHE A 103 10.18 -2.00 -37.10
C PHE A 103 9.40 -3.31 -37.00
N TYR A 104 9.45 -3.97 -35.84
CA TYR A 104 8.58 -5.10 -35.51
C TYR A 104 7.15 -4.65 -35.20
N PHE A 105 6.98 -3.43 -34.69
CA PHE A 105 5.69 -2.81 -34.43
C PHE A 105 5.66 -1.39 -35.03
N ALA A 106 4.54 -0.96 -35.58
CA ALA A 106 4.42 0.38 -36.17
C ALA A 106 4.79 1.52 -35.17
N ASN A 107 4.57 1.31 -33.88
CA ASN A 107 4.89 2.21 -32.77
C ASN A 107 5.96 1.61 -31.82
N GLU A 108 6.92 0.84 -32.35
CA GLU A 108 7.97 0.18 -31.56
C GLU A 108 8.74 1.14 -30.61
N PRO A 109 9.12 2.38 -31.01
CA PRO A 109 9.74 3.33 -30.09
C PRO A 109 8.90 3.65 -28.85
N ALA A 110 7.58 3.83 -29.01
CA ALA A 110 6.67 4.04 -27.88
C ALA A 110 6.58 2.78 -27.01
N ARG A 111 6.48 1.59 -27.62
CA ARG A 111 6.41 0.34 -26.85
C ARG A 111 7.70 0.05 -26.08
N HIS A 112 8.86 0.41 -26.61
CA HIS A 112 10.13 0.34 -25.88
C HIS A 112 10.15 1.28 -24.67
N LYS A 113 9.67 2.52 -24.81
CA LYS A 113 9.50 3.42 -23.66
C LYS A 113 8.47 2.92 -22.64
N LEU A 114 7.45 2.18 -23.07
CA LEU A 114 6.58 1.45 -22.15
C LEU A 114 7.36 0.36 -21.38
N LEU A 115 8.17 -0.42 -22.10
CA LEU A 115 9.02 -1.46 -21.53
C LEU A 115 10.00 -0.89 -20.48
N ASP A 116 10.64 0.24 -20.77
CA ASP A 116 11.50 0.96 -19.81
C ASP A 116 10.74 1.29 -18.51
N VAL A 117 9.53 1.85 -18.62
CA VAL A 117 8.68 2.16 -17.47
C VAL A 117 8.32 0.89 -16.68
N VAL A 118 7.96 -0.20 -17.35
CA VAL A 118 7.68 -1.48 -16.70
C VAL A 118 8.89 -2.00 -15.93
N GLY A 119 10.08 -1.96 -16.55
CA GLY A 119 11.33 -2.41 -15.95
C GLY A 119 11.73 -1.57 -14.73
N ASP A 120 11.72 -0.24 -14.87
CA ASP A 120 12.09 0.68 -13.80
C ASP A 120 11.12 0.58 -12.61
N LEU A 121 9.81 0.45 -12.86
CA LEU A 121 8.81 0.32 -11.80
C LEU A 121 8.82 -1.06 -11.13
N ALA A 122 9.36 -2.10 -11.78
CA ALA A 122 9.57 -3.38 -11.12
C ALA A 122 10.51 -3.26 -9.90
N LEU A 123 11.39 -2.25 -9.88
CA LEU A 123 12.31 -1.98 -8.77
C LEU A 123 11.62 -1.42 -7.50
N VAL A 124 10.33 -1.06 -7.58
CA VAL A 124 9.53 -0.69 -6.40
C VAL A 124 9.49 -1.83 -5.38
N GLY A 125 9.55 -3.08 -5.85
CA GLY A 125 9.52 -4.29 -5.01
C GLY A 125 8.12 -4.69 -4.54
N TYR A 126 7.07 -4.02 -5.03
CA TYR A 126 5.68 -4.32 -4.76
C TYR A 126 4.91 -4.35 -6.08
N ARG A 127 3.97 -5.29 -6.20
CA ARG A 127 2.99 -5.27 -7.30
C ARG A 127 1.82 -4.41 -6.88
N PHE A 128 1.33 -3.57 -7.78
CA PHE A 128 0.17 -2.73 -7.55
C PHE A 128 -0.66 -2.64 -8.84
N ASN A 129 -1.97 -2.47 -8.69
CA ASN A 129 -2.88 -2.20 -9.81
C ASN A 129 -3.13 -0.70 -9.90
N GLY A 130 -3.42 -0.23 -11.11
CA GLY A 130 -3.59 1.18 -11.39
C GLY A 130 -3.32 1.49 -12.84
N HIS A 131 -3.88 2.62 -13.29
CA HIS A 131 -3.60 3.18 -14.59
C HIS A 131 -2.53 4.27 -14.46
N LEU A 132 -1.36 4.00 -15.04
CA LEU A 132 -0.24 4.93 -15.13
C LEU A 132 -0.24 5.59 -16.50
N ILE A 133 -0.14 6.91 -16.50
CA ILE A 133 -0.03 7.71 -17.72
C ILE A 133 1.31 8.43 -17.67
N ALA A 134 2.17 8.19 -18.66
CA ALA A 134 3.50 8.79 -18.73
C ALA A 134 3.70 9.53 -20.06
N ASN A 135 3.98 10.83 -19.98
CA ASN A 135 4.25 11.66 -21.13
C ASN A 135 5.76 11.91 -21.22
N LYS A 136 6.38 11.49 -22.34
CA LYS A 136 7.82 11.56 -22.59
C LYS A 136 8.65 10.92 -21.45
N PRO A 137 8.39 9.65 -21.07
CA PRO A 137 9.08 9.02 -19.95
C PRO A 137 10.57 8.78 -20.23
N GLY A 138 11.39 8.85 -19.17
CA GLY A 138 12.78 8.42 -19.18
C GLY A 138 13.20 7.83 -17.84
N HIS A 139 14.35 7.15 -17.79
CA HIS A 139 14.79 6.41 -16.60
C HIS A 139 14.82 7.28 -15.33
N ARG A 140 15.30 8.53 -15.43
CA ARG A 140 15.32 9.44 -14.28
C ARG A 140 13.93 9.67 -13.69
N SER A 141 12.95 10.04 -14.53
CA SER A 141 11.57 10.29 -14.07
C SER A 141 10.91 9.01 -13.55
N ASN A 142 11.17 7.88 -14.20
CA ASN A 142 10.63 6.58 -13.79
C ASN A 142 11.16 6.17 -12.41
N VAL A 143 12.47 6.33 -12.18
CA VAL A 143 13.12 6.03 -10.91
C VAL A 143 12.67 6.98 -9.81
N GLU A 144 12.55 8.27 -10.09
CA GLU A 144 12.00 9.25 -9.13
C GLU A 144 10.56 8.88 -8.74
N PHE A 145 9.72 8.49 -9.71
CA PHE A 145 8.36 8.03 -9.44
C PHE A 145 8.33 6.71 -8.66
N ALA A 146 9.20 5.75 -8.99
CA ALA A 146 9.34 4.49 -8.26
C ALA A 146 9.69 4.72 -6.77
N LYS A 147 10.58 5.68 -6.49
CA LYS A 147 10.93 6.07 -5.10
C LYS A 147 9.72 6.61 -4.36
N LEU A 148 8.94 7.50 -4.98
CA LEU A 148 7.72 8.05 -4.38
C LEU A 148 6.70 6.95 -4.04
N ILE A 149 6.48 6.00 -4.96
CA ILE A 149 5.59 4.84 -4.71
C ILE A 149 6.12 4.04 -3.51
N ARG A 150 7.41 3.71 -3.49
CA ARG A 150 8.01 2.91 -2.43
C ARG A 150 7.95 3.61 -1.07
N GLU A 151 8.18 4.92 -1.02
CA GLU A 151 8.07 5.71 0.20
C GLU A 151 6.62 5.76 0.71
N HIS A 152 5.66 5.93 -0.20
CA HIS A 152 4.24 5.90 0.14
C HIS A 152 3.84 4.52 0.70
N ILE A 153 4.20 3.43 0.03
CA ILE A 153 3.94 2.07 0.51
C ILE A 153 4.57 1.83 1.90
N LYS A 154 5.80 2.30 2.12
CA LYS A 154 6.45 2.19 3.44
C LYS A 154 5.76 3.01 4.52
N LYS A 155 5.22 4.19 4.17
CA LYS A 155 4.50 5.05 5.09
C LYS A 155 3.15 4.43 5.47
N GLU A 156 2.40 3.94 4.49
CA GLU A 156 1.15 3.20 4.69
C GLU A 156 1.38 1.92 5.51
N ALA A 157 2.42 1.15 5.21
CA ALA A 157 2.77 -0.04 5.98
C ALA A 157 3.18 0.26 7.43
N LYS A 158 3.58 1.51 7.74
CA LYS A 158 3.87 1.99 9.10
C LYS A 158 2.67 2.67 9.76
N SER A 159 1.70 3.14 8.99
CA SER A 159 0.50 3.77 9.50
C SER A 159 -0.31 2.74 10.27
N THR A 160 -0.51 2.97 11.56
CA THR A 160 -1.38 2.12 12.36
C THR A 160 -2.84 2.49 12.08
N PRO A 161 -3.82 1.58 12.29
CA PRO A 161 -5.24 1.92 12.17
C PRO A 161 -5.70 3.07 13.09
N VAL A 162 -4.84 3.53 14.01
CA VAL A 162 -5.15 4.59 14.97
C VAL A 162 -4.44 5.92 14.68
N SER A 163 -3.55 5.97 13.68
CA SER A 163 -2.69 7.14 13.39
C SER A 163 -3.46 8.39 12.93
N HIS A 164 -4.63 8.20 12.32
CA HIS A 164 -5.47 9.25 11.73
C HIS A 164 -6.62 9.69 12.64
N LEU A 165 -6.73 9.11 13.83
CA LEU A 165 -7.88 9.31 14.70
C LEU A 165 -7.76 10.63 15.46
N ASP A 166 -8.75 11.51 15.28
CA ASP A 166 -8.98 12.62 16.21
C ASP A 166 -9.66 12.09 17.47
N LEU A 167 -8.92 11.99 18.56
CA LEU A 167 -9.44 11.52 19.85
C LEU A 167 -10.34 12.57 20.54
N ASN A 168 -10.42 13.81 20.05
CA ASN A 168 -11.26 14.86 20.61
C ASN A 168 -12.61 15.02 19.90
N LYS A 169 -12.82 14.29 18.80
CA LYS A 169 -14.11 14.28 18.10
C LYS A 169 -15.23 13.74 19.01
N GLU A 170 -16.46 14.08 18.66
CA GLU A 170 -17.65 13.54 19.32
C GLU A 170 -17.64 12.00 19.22
N PRO A 171 -17.77 11.27 20.33
CA PRO A 171 -17.70 9.82 20.30
C PRO A 171 -18.94 9.22 19.63
N VAL A 172 -18.75 8.08 18.96
CA VAL A 172 -19.87 7.26 18.46
C VAL A 172 -20.70 6.75 19.64
N PHE A 173 -20.02 6.31 20.71
CA PHE A 173 -20.67 5.96 21.97
C PHE A 173 -19.86 6.57 23.13
N ASP A 174 -20.53 7.42 23.92
CA ASP A 174 -19.99 7.95 25.16
C ASP A 174 -20.12 6.95 26.32
N ILE A 175 -19.64 7.35 27.50
CA ILE A 175 -19.67 6.51 28.70
C ILE A 175 -21.09 6.12 29.13
N GLU A 176 -22.08 6.99 28.93
CA GLU A 176 -23.47 6.70 29.31
C GLU A 176 -24.11 5.70 28.34
N ALA A 177 -23.79 5.79 27.06
CA ALA A 177 -24.14 4.77 26.07
C ALA A 177 -23.50 3.42 26.42
N ILE A 178 -22.19 3.41 26.66
CA ILE A 178 -21.44 2.20 27.06
C ILE A 178 -22.06 1.53 28.29
N LYS A 179 -22.45 2.29 29.32
CA LYS A 179 -23.12 1.76 30.52
C LYS A 179 -24.49 1.13 30.22
N ARG A 180 -25.23 1.64 29.23
CA ARG A 180 -26.50 1.04 28.80
C ARG A 180 -26.28 -0.29 28.08
N PHE A 181 -25.25 -0.38 27.23
CA PHE A 181 -24.96 -1.57 26.44
C PHE A 181 -24.32 -2.71 27.25
N MET A 182 -23.49 -2.38 28.24
CA MET A 182 -22.71 -3.38 28.96
C MET A 182 -23.08 -3.49 30.45
N PRO A 183 -22.96 -4.69 31.05
CA PRO A 183 -23.15 -4.90 32.49
C PRO A 183 -21.91 -4.53 33.33
N HIS A 184 -20.82 -4.07 32.73
CA HIS A 184 -19.63 -3.67 33.47
C HIS A 184 -19.88 -2.36 34.23
N ARG A 185 -19.47 -2.31 35.50
CA ARG A 185 -19.55 -1.12 36.37
C ARG A 185 -18.24 -0.94 37.12
N TYR A 186 -18.06 0.21 37.77
CA TYR A 186 -16.89 0.44 38.61
C TYR A 186 -16.70 -0.70 39.63
N PRO A 187 -15.47 -1.21 39.84
CA PRO A 187 -14.19 -0.74 39.26
C PRO A 187 -13.76 -1.45 37.97
N PHE A 188 -14.68 -2.09 37.25
CA PHE A 188 -14.39 -3.00 36.12
C PHE A 188 -14.99 -2.60 34.78
N LEU A 189 -15.54 -1.38 34.66
CA LEU A 189 -15.81 -0.77 33.35
C LEU A 189 -14.55 -0.02 32.92
N LEU A 190 -13.87 -0.53 31.90
CA LEU A 190 -12.51 -0.13 31.50
C LEU A 190 -12.46 0.52 30.12
N VAL A 191 -13.59 0.99 29.60
CA VAL A 191 -13.69 1.70 28.32
C VAL A 191 -14.46 2.99 28.55
N ASP A 192 -13.86 4.12 28.18
CA ASP A 192 -14.43 5.44 28.43
C ASP A 192 -15.34 5.90 27.28
N LYS A 193 -14.95 5.57 26.03
CA LYS A 193 -15.69 5.94 24.82
C LYS A 193 -15.33 5.06 23.62
N ILE A 194 -16.24 4.97 22.67
CA ILE A 194 -16.01 4.43 21.32
C ILE A 194 -15.90 5.59 20.34
N ILE A 195 -14.80 5.65 19.59
CA ILE A 195 -14.52 6.73 18.65
C ILE A 195 -14.80 6.34 17.20
N GLU A 196 -14.85 5.05 16.90
CA GLU A 196 -15.16 4.56 15.57
C GLU A 196 -15.75 3.14 15.64
N LYS A 197 -16.71 2.86 14.77
CA LYS A 197 -17.29 1.53 14.58
C LYS A 197 -17.55 1.34 13.09
N GLY A 198 -16.92 0.33 12.51
CA GLY A 198 -17.27 -0.18 11.19
C GLY A 198 -18.11 -1.46 11.29
N GLU A 199 -18.30 -2.13 10.16
CA GLU A 199 -19.06 -3.40 10.12
C GLU A 199 -18.35 -4.54 10.88
N ASN A 200 -17.02 -4.62 10.77
CA ASN A 200 -16.22 -5.72 11.33
C ASN A 200 -15.12 -5.26 12.29
N TYR A 201 -15.07 -3.98 12.64
CA TYR A 201 -14.05 -3.44 13.53
C TYR A 201 -14.63 -2.34 14.43
N ILE A 202 -13.97 -2.12 15.57
CA ILE A 202 -14.33 -1.10 16.53
C ILE A 202 -13.08 -0.49 17.16
N ILE A 203 -13.17 0.79 17.50
CA ILE A 203 -12.10 1.53 18.16
C ILE A 203 -12.61 2.17 19.45
N GLY A 204 -12.09 1.66 20.58
CA GLY A 204 -12.39 2.14 21.92
C GLY A 204 -11.22 2.91 22.53
N VAL A 205 -11.51 3.73 23.54
CA VAL A 205 -10.51 4.53 24.25
C VAL A 205 -10.65 4.33 25.75
N LYS A 206 -9.53 4.18 26.44
CA LYS A 206 -9.40 4.30 27.89
C LYS A 206 -8.33 5.33 28.24
N ASN A 207 -8.68 6.29 29.08
CA ASN A 207 -7.73 7.15 29.75
C ASN A 207 -7.21 6.44 31.00
N VAL A 208 -5.92 6.60 31.25
CA VAL A 208 -5.23 6.01 32.37
C VAL A 208 -4.83 7.12 33.32
N THR A 209 -5.34 7.08 34.55
CA THR A 209 -5.05 8.08 35.58
C THR A 209 -4.52 7.42 36.84
N TYR A 210 -3.65 8.12 37.58
CA TYR A 210 -3.14 7.58 38.85
C TYR A 210 -4.25 7.36 39.87
N ASN A 211 -5.38 8.07 39.73
CA ASN A 211 -6.55 7.94 40.57
C ASN A 211 -7.41 6.69 40.28
N GLU A 212 -6.78 5.56 39.96
CA GLU A 212 -7.42 4.26 39.79
C GLU A 212 -6.89 3.27 40.84
N ALA A 213 -7.80 2.49 41.43
CA ALA A 213 -7.51 1.70 42.64
C ALA A 213 -6.33 0.72 42.49
N HIS A 214 -6.11 0.17 41.30
CA HIS A 214 -5.05 -0.79 41.06
C HIS A 214 -3.63 -0.18 41.13
N PHE A 215 -3.47 1.14 40.93
CA PHE A 215 -2.15 1.78 41.03
C PHE A 215 -1.61 1.89 42.45
N LEU A 216 -2.46 1.71 43.47
CA LEU A 216 -2.01 1.61 44.86
C LEU A 216 -1.13 0.37 45.08
N GLY A 217 -1.41 -0.71 44.35
CA GLY A 217 -0.74 -2.01 44.51
C GLY A 217 0.10 -2.46 43.32
N HIS A 218 -0.03 -1.82 42.15
CA HIS A 218 0.63 -2.26 40.92
C HIS A 218 1.42 -1.13 40.25
N PHE A 219 2.58 -0.74 40.79
CA PHE A 219 3.20 -1.15 42.06
C PHE A 219 3.44 0.08 42.94
N PRO A 220 3.55 -0.05 44.27
CA PRO A 220 3.66 1.11 45.18
C PRO A 220 4.78 2.12 44.84
N LYS A 221 5.85 1.68 44.16
CA LYS A 221 6.97 2.54 43.73
C LYS A 221 7.01 2.81 42.23
N GLU A 222 6.16 2.16 41.45
CA GLU A 222 6.10 2.32 39.99
C GLU A 222 4.69 1.98 39.49
N ALA A 223 3.87 3.00 39.25
CA ALA A 223 2.51 2.83 38.76
C ALA A 223 2.52 2.29 37.32
N VAL A 224 2.01 1.07 37.11
CA VAL A 224 1.93 0.40 35.82
C VAL A 224 0.53 -0.20 35.66
N MET A 225 -0.12 0.00 34.52
CA MET A 225 -1.43 -0.61 34.27
C MET A 225 -1.25 -2.14 34.23
N PRO A 226 -2.00 -2.93 35.02
CA PRO A 226 -1.94 -4.38 34.91
C PRO A 226 -2.30 -4.83 33.48
N GLY A 227 -1.42 -5.59 32.84
CA GLY A 227 -1.61 -6.00 31.44
C GLY A 227 -2.91 -6.77 31.21
N VAL A 228 -3.36 -7.56 32.19
CA VAL A 228 -4.64 -8.27 32.15
C VAL A 228 -5.85 -7.33 32.07
N LEU A 229 -5.78 -6.14 32.65
CA LEU A 229 -6.85 -5.13 32.54
C LEU A 229 -6.86 -4.46 31.17
N LEU A 230 -5.72 -4.41 30.46
CA LEU A 230 -5.71 -4.01 29.05
C LEU A 230 -6.41 -5.04 28.17
N VAL A 231 -6.17 -6.33 28.42
CA VAL A 231 -6.86 -7.42 27.71
C VAL A 231 -8.36 -7.39 28.00
N GLU A 232 -8.76 -7.17 29.25
CA GLU A 232 -10.16 -6.98 29.62
C GLU A 232 -10.79 -5.75 28.92
N ALA A 233 -10.11 -4.60 28.90
CA ALA A 233 -10.61 -3.42 28.18
C ALA A 233 -10.74 -3.68 26.66
N MET A 234 -9.84 -4.46 26.07
CA MET A 234 -9.96 -4.93 24.69
C MET A 234 -11.19 -5.84 24.51
N ALA A 235 -11.47 -6.72 25.46
CA ALA A 235 -12.66 -7.57 25.46
C ALA A 235 -13.95 -6.75 25.49
N GLN A 236 -14.04 -5.78 26.39
CA GLN A 236 -15.18 -4.86 26.53
C GLN A 236 -15.38 -4.03 25.26
N THR A 237 -14.30 -3.49 24.71
CA THR A 237 -14.33 -2.76 23.43
C THR A 237 -14.87 -3.65 22.32
N GLY A 238 -14.43 -4.91 22.26
CA GLY A 238 -14.98 -5.91 21.33
C GLY A 238 -16.44 -6.22 21.52
N GLY A 239 -16.86 -6.41 22.76
CA GLY A 239 -18.26 -6.65 23.11
C GLY A 239 -19.17 -5.55 22.59
N MET A 240 -18.73 -4.30 22.67
CA MET A 240 -19.45 -3.14 22.12
C MET A 240 -19.69 -3.24 20.61
N LEU A 241 -18.79 -3.86 19.83
CA LEU A 241 -19.00 -4.03 18.38
C LEU A 241 -20.29 -4.79 18.10
N ILE A 242 -20.60 -5.80 18.92
CA ILE A 242 -21.78 -6.65 18.73
C ILE A 242 -22.98 -6.14 19.51
N LEU A 243 -22.80 -5.79 20.79
CA LEU A 243 -23.90 -5.38 21.66
C LEU A 243 -24.60 -4.12 21.13
N SER A 244 -23.86 -3.19 20.54
CA SER A 244 -24.44 -1.96 19.98
C SER A 244 -25.38 -2.18 18.79
N ASP A 245 -25.37 -3.36 18.17
CA ASP A 245 -26.28 -3.74 17.07
C ASP A 245 -27.48 -4.57 17.52
N LEU A 246 -27.56 -4.92 18.81
CA LEU A 246 -28.69 -5.66 19.38
C LEU A 246 -29.81 -4.70 19.82
N PRO A 247 -31.10 -5.09 19.69
CA PRO A 247 -32.23 -4.23 20.08
C PRO A 247 -32.40 -4.09 21.60
N ASP A 248 -32.02 -5.11 22.38
CA ASP A 248 -32.13 -5.17 23.85
C ASP A 248 -30.79 -5.56 24.50
N PRO A 249 -29.71 -4.78 24.27
CA PRO A 249 -28.34 -5.14 24.63
C PRO A 249 -28.13 -5.40 26.13
N GLU A 250 -28.93 -4.77 26.99
CA GLU A 250 -28.92 -4.95 28.44
C GLU A 250 -29.29 -6.39 28.89
N ASN A 251 -29.95 -7.16 28.03
CA ASN A 251 -30.32 -8.56 28.28
C ASN A 251 -29.27 -9.54 27.75
N TYR A 252 -28.05 -9.08 27.50
CA TYR A 252 -26.95 -9.90 27.02
C TYR A 252 -25.73 -9.76 27.90
N ILE A 253 -25.08 -10.90 28.14
CA ILE A 253 -23.77 -10.97 28.77
C ILE A 253 -22.78 -11.59 27.80
N THR A 254 -21.56 -11.07 27.82
CA THR A 254 -20.47 -11.60 26.99
C THR A 254 -19.53 -12.38 27.90
N TYR A 255 -19.47 -13.69 27.70
CA TYR A 255 -18.53 -14.57 28.41
C TYR A 255 -17.26 -14.75 27.61
N PHE A 256 -16.14 -14.55 28.28
CA PHE A 256 -14.83 -14.76 27.68
C PHE A 256 -14.51 -16.26 27.64
N LEU A 257 -14.26 -16.81 26.45
CA LEU A 257 -14.00 -18.25 26.25
C LEU A 257 -12.51 -18.59 26.16
N SER A 258 -11.74 -17.81 25.40
CA SER A 258 -10.29 -18.06 25.26
C SER A 258 -9.52 -16.81 24.88
N ILE A 259 -8.32 -16.65 25.46
CA ILE A 259 -7.33 -15.64 25.08
C ILE A 259 -6.11 -16.38 24.54
N LYS A 260 -5.59 -15.95 23.39
CA LYS A 260 -4.40 -16.51 22.74
C LYS A 260 -3.46 -15.40 22.27
N ASP A 261 -2.20 -15.76 22.09
CA ASP A 261 -1.15 -14.92 21.52
C ASP A 261 -1.04 -13.51 22.13
N VAL A 262 -1.28 -13.41 23.44
CA VAL A 262 -1.13 -12.15 24.17
C VAL A 262 0.33 -11.75 24.20
N LYS A 263 0.64 -10.52 23.79
CA LYS A 263 1.97 -9.94 23.99
C LYS A 263 1.88 -8.55 24.57
N PHE A 264 2.56 -8.33 25.68
CA PHE A 264 2.77 -7.03 26.31
C PHE A 264 4.09 -6.46 25.80
N ARG A 265 4.02 -5.42 24.97
CA ARG A 265 5.19 -4.86 24.27
C ARG A 265 5.79 -3.68 25.03
N HIS A 266 4.95 -2.84 25.62
CA HIS A 266 5.35 -1.65 26.37
C HIS A 266 4.44 -1.45 27.59
N LYS A 267 5.00 -0.87 28.66
CA LYS A 267 4.20 -0.49 29.83
C LYS A 267 3.24 0.66 29.49
N VAL A 268 2.08 0.62 30.10
CA VAL A 268 1.11 1.72 30.13
C VAL A 268 1.11 2.32 31.53
N VAL A 269 1.12 3.64 31.63
CA VAL A 269 1.28 4.36 32.89
C VAL A 269 0.24 5.49 33.02
N PRO A 270 0.00 6.02 34.23
CA PRO A 270 -0.83 7.21 34.41
C PRO A 270 -0.44 8.36 33.47
N GLY A 271 -1.43 8.98 32.83
CA GLY A 271 -1.27 10.01 31.82
C GLY A 271 -1.39 9.49 30.38
N ASP A 272 -1.29 8.18 30.15
CA ASP A 272 -1.49 7.60 28.82
C ASP A 272 -2.98 7.60 28.42
N THR A 273 -3.23 7.80 27.13
CA THR A 273 -4.50 7.47 26.48
C THR A 273 -4.30 6.21 25.67
N VAL A 274 -4.98 5.13 26.06
CA VAL A 274 -4.92 3.84 25.38
C VAL A 274 -6.05 3.76 24.36
N VAL A 275 -5.69 3.47 23.11
CA VAL A 275 -6.63 3.25 22.01
C VAL A 275 -6.64 1.77 21.67
N PHE A 276 -7.81 1.14 21.71
CA PHE A 276 -8.01 -0.26 21.39
C PHE A 276 -8.62 -0.39 20.01
N TYR A 277 -7.93 -1.03 19.06
CA TYR A 277 -8.46 -1.42 17.76
C TYR A 277 -8.72 -2.92 17.77
N LEU A 278 -9.98 -3.31 17.52
CA LEU A 278 -10.43 -4.70 17.49
C LEU A 278 -11.11 -4.97 16.15
N GLU A 279 -10.87 -6.14 15.57
CA GLU A 279 -11.51 -6.60 14.35
C GLU A 279 -11.95 -8.07 14.44
N LEU A 280 -13.06 -8.40 13.81
CA LEU A 280 -13.55 -9.78 13.69
C LEU A 280 -12.61 -10.59 12.80
N THR A 281 -12.19 -11.76 13.28
CA THR A 281 -11.38 -12.70 12.46
C THR A 281 -12.23 -13.71 11.72
N SER A 282 -13.52 -13.80 12.06
CA SER A 282 -14.50 -14.68 11.42
C SER A 282 -15.92 -14.15 11.63
N PRO A 283 -16.87 -14.45 10.74
CA PRO A 283 -18.28 -14.14 10.96
C PRO A 283 -18.80 -14.73 12.27
N ILE A 284 -19.69 -14.00 12.95
CA ILE A 284 -20.31 -14.42 14.20
C ILE A 284 -21.20 -15.64 13.95
N ARG A 285 -21.03 -16.70 14.74
CA ARG A 285 -21.83 -17.93 14.61
C ARG A 285 -22.23 -18.44 15.98
N ARG A 286 -23.53 -18.68 16.19
CA ARG A 286 -24.09 -19.20 17.46
C ARG A 286 -23.66 -18.38 18.69
N GLY A 287 -23.59 -17.05 18.52
CA GLY A 287 -23.13 -16.13 19.57
C GLY A 287 -21.62 -16.14 19.82
N ILE A 288 -20.83 -16.97 19.13
CA ILE A 288 -19.37 -16.97 19.25
C ILE A 288 -18.79 -15.86 18.39
N VAL A 289 -17.94 -15.05 19.03
CA VAL A 289 -17.26 -13.90 18.45
C VAL A 289 -15.76 -14.17 18.56
N ASN A 290 -15.07 -14.20 17.41
CA ASN A 290 -13.61 -14.28 17.36
C ASN A 290 -13.06 -12.94 16.90
N MET A 291 -12.08 -12.43 17.64
CA MET A 291 -11.48 -11.15 17.37
C MET A 291 -9.98 -11.18 17.51
N LYS A 292 -9.33 -10.27 16.80
CA LYS A 292 -7.95 -9.88 17.03
C LYS A 292 -7.93 -8.42 17.41
N GLY A 293 -7.04 -8.06 18.32
CA GLY A 293 -6.93 -6.70 18.78
C GLY A 293 -5.51 -6.24 19.05
N LYS A 294 -5.36 -4.92 19.01
CA LYS A 294 -4.16 -4.22 19.47
C LYS A 294 -4.57 -3.00 20.30
N ALA A 295 -3.87 -2.80 21.40
CA ALA A 295 -3.90 -1.58 22.20
C ALA A 295 -2.70 -0.70 21.81
N TYR A 296 -2.93 0.60 21.69
CA TYR A 296 -1.93 1.60 21.30
C TYR A 296 -1.85 2.72 22.32
N VAL A 297 -0.64 3.29 22.47
CA VAL A 297 -0.42 4.61 23.08
C VAL A 297 0.32 5.45 22.06
N GLY A 298 -0.37 6.45 21.49
CA GLY A 298 0.04 7.08 20.24
C GLY A 298 0.08 6.03 19.12
N GLU A 299 1.20 5.96 18.39
CA GLU A 299 1.39 4.96 17.32
C GLU A 299 2.00 3.63 17.81
N ARG A 300 2.37 3.54 19.09
CA ARG A 300 3.07 2.35 19.62
C ARG A 300 2.08 1.30 20.08
N VAL A 301 2.22 0.07 19.57
CA VAL A 301 1.46 -1.09 20.08
C VAL A 301 1.96 -1.43 21.47
N VAL A 302 1.12 -1.28 22.50
CA VAL A 302 1.45 -1.63 23.89
C VAL A 302 1.02 -3.04 24.25
N THR A 303 -0.07 -3.54 23.68
CA THR A 303 -0.57 -4.91 23.88
C THR A 303 -1.23 -5.43 22.61
N GLU A 304 -1.11 -6.73 22.33
CA GLU A 304 -1.85 -7.43 21.28
C GLU A 304 -2.42 -8.74 21.81
N ALA A 305 -3.57 -9.17 21.31
CA ALA A 305 -4.22 -10.42 21.71
C ALA A 305 -5.19 -10.95 20.63
N GLU A 306 -5.38 -12.26 20.61
CA GLU A 306 -6.51 -12.93 19.93
C GLU A 306 -7.48 -13.47 20.97
N MET A 307 -8.78 -13.26 20.74
CA MET A 307 -9.80 -13.37 21.77
C MET A 307 -11.05 -14.03 21.21
N MET A 308 -11.63 -14.95 21.98
CA MET A 308 -12.91 -15.58 21.70
C MET A 308 -13.85 -15.32 22.85
N ALA A 309 -15.05 -14.86 22.54
CA ALA A 309 -16.13 -14.67 23.49
C ALA A 309 -17.43 -15.29 22.98
N GLN A 310 -18.38 -15.49 23.89
CA GLN A 310 -19.73 -15.91 23.59
C GLN A 310 -20.73 -14.93 24.17
N ILE A 311 -21.63 -14.45 23.32
CA ILE A 311 -22.75 -13.62 23.72
C ILE A 311 -23.91 -14.54 24.08
N VAL A 312 -24.41 -14.38 25.30
CA VAL A 312 -25.49 -15.19 25.87
C VAL A 312 -26.61 -14.24 26.31
N LYS A 313 -27.85 -14.58 25.93
CA LYS A 313 -29.02 -13.87 26.43
C LYS A 313 -29.24 -14.25 27.89
N MET A 314 -29.32 -13.26 28.76
CA MET A 314 -29.58 -13.42 30.17
C MET A 314 -30.61 -12.35 30.56
N GLU A 315 -31.75 -12.76 31.12
CA GLU A 315 -32.70 -11.78 31.69
C GLU A 315 -31.95 -10.94 32.73
N ASN A 316 -32.11 -9.62 32.60
CA ASN A 316 -31.33 -8.56 33.22
C ASN A 316 -30.63 -8.98 34.54
N PRO A 317 -29.28 -9.04 34.61
CA PRO A 317 -28.55 -9.47 35.80
C PRO A 317 -28.70 -8.53 37.01
N TYR A 318 -29.40 -7.41 36.85
CA TYR A 318 -29.70 -6.44 37.90
C TYR A 318 -31.15 -6.50 38.42
N LEU A 319 -31.98 -7.42 37.91
CA LEU A 319 -33.37 -7.63 38.36
C LEU A 319 -33.58 -9.03 38.93
#